data_AF-A0A2X3D3E7-F1
#
_entry.id   AF-A0A2X3D3E7-F1
#
_cell.length_a   1.000
_cell.length_b   1.000
_cell.length_c   1.000
_cell.angle_alpha   90.00
_cell.angle_beta   90.00
_cell.angle_gamma   90.00
#
_symmetry.space_group_name_H-M   'P 1'
#
loop_
_entity.id
_entity.type
_entity.pdbx_description
1 polymer ?
#
loop_
_entity_poly.entity_id
_entity_poly.type
_entity_poly.pdbx_seq_one_letter_code
_entity_poly.pdbx_strand_id
1 'polypeptide(L)' 'MDEQWGYVGAKSRQRWLFYAYDRMRRTVVAHVFGERTLATLERLLELLSVFDVVIWMTDGWAAL' A
#
# COMPACT_ATOMS: atom_id res chain seq x y z
N MET A 1 1.71 7.26 -0.44
CA MET A 1 1.42 5.85 -0.62
C MET A 1 2.51 5.28 -1.50
N ASP A 2 3.05 4.15 -1.12
CA ASP A 2 4.22 3.56 -1.77
C ASP A 2 4.10 2.04 -1.74
N GLU A 3 4.78 1.38 -2.68
CA GLU A 3 4.75 -0.06 -2.85
C GLU A 3 6.16 -0.67 -2.69
N GLN A 4 6.25 -1.73 -1.89
CA GLN A 4 7.45 -2.57 -1.84
C GLN A 4 7.06 -4.01 -2.15
N TRP A 5 7.96 -4.76 -2.76
CA TRP A 5 7.73 -6.17 -3.04
C TRP A 5 8.89 -7.04 -2.58
N GLY A 6 8.56 -8.27 -2.21
CA GLY A 6 9.53 -9.26 -1.78
C GLY A 6 8.97 -10.68 -1.89
N TYR A 7 9.80 -11.65 -1.52
CA TYR A 7 9.43 -13.06 -1.53
C TYR A 7 9.29 -13.58 -0.10
N VAL A 8 8.21 -14.30 0.17
CA VAL A 8 8.00 -14.95 1.47
C VAL A 8 8.31 -16.44 1.35
N GLY A 9 9.50 -16.83 1.78
CA GLY A 9 10.01 -18.20 1.77
C GLY A 9 10.43 -18.72 0.40
N ALA A 10 9.61 -18.51 -0.65
CA ALA A 10 9.89 -18.96 -2.01
C ALA A 10 9.65 -17.86 -3.05
N LYS A 11 10.39 -17.89 -4.17
CA LYS A 11 10.24 -16.92 -5.26
C LYS A 11 8.85 -16.91 -5.91
N SER A 12 8.15 -18.05 -5.92
CA SER A 12 6.76 -18.14 -6.40
C SER A 12 5.75 -17.46 -5.47
N ARG A 13 6.17 -17.08 -4.26
CA ARG A 13 5.33 -16.40 -3.25
C ARG A 13 5.74 -14.94 -3.14
N GLN A 14 5.73 -14.23 -4.27
CA GLN A 14 5.91 -12.79 -4.28
C GLN A 14 4.73 -12.12 -3.58
N ARG A 15 5.02 -11.11 -2.76
CA ARG A 15 4.04 -10.32 -2.01
C ARG A 15 4.39 -8.84 -2.13
N TRP A 16 3.35 -8.03 -2.23
CA TRP A 16 3.40 -6.59 -2.21
C TRP A 16 2.97 -6.09 -0.84
N LEU A 17 3.74 -5.15 -0.33
CA LEU A 17 3.40 -4.29 0.79
C LEU A 17 2.94 -2.97 0.19
N PHE A 18 1.67 -2.64 0.38
CA PHE A 18 1.18 -1.30 0.18
C PHE A 18 1.07 -0.62 1.54
N TYR A 19 1.53 0.63 1.64
CA TYR A 19 1.42 1.38 2.87
C TYR A 19 1.12 2.86 2.65
N ALA A 20 0.44 3.43 3.63
CA ALA A 20 0.22 4.86 3.76
C ALA A 20 1.05 5.40 4.91
N TYR A 21 1.80 6.45 4.63
CA TYR A 21 2.72 7.08 5.55
C TYR A 21 2.32 8.53 5.79
N ASP A 22 2.09 8.87 7.06
CA ASP A 22 1.89 10.23 7.51
C ASP A 22 3.26 10.89 7.70
N ARG A 23 3.60 11.81 6.79
CA ARG A 23 4.87 12.52 6.79
C ARG A 23 5.05 13.44 8.00
N MET A 24 3.96 14.01 8.52
CA MET A 24 3.99 14.94 9.65
C MET A 24 4.27 14.20 10.95
N ARG A 25 3.54 13.09 11.15
CA ARG A 25 3.70 12.22 12.34
C ARG A 25 4.85 11.22 12.20
N ARG A 26 5.44 11.11 11.01
CA ARG A 26 6.49 10.15 10.66
C ARG A 26 6.12 8.70 10.97
N THR A 27 4.89 8.32 10.70
CA THR A 27 4.35 7.00 11.03
C THR A 27 3.61 6.37 9.86
N VAL A 28 3.63 5.05 9.79
CA VAL A 28 2.71 4.29 8.94
C VAL A 28 1.34 4.31 9.61
N VAL A 29 0.29 4.69 8.88
CA VAL A 29 -1.09 4.78 9.39
C VAL A 29 -1.96 3.62 8.93
N ALA A 30 -1.64 3.02 7.80
CA ALA A 30 -2.28 1.82 7.28
C ALA A 30 -1.31 1.07 6.37
N HIS A 31 -1.42 -0.26 6.35
CA HIS A 31 -0.69 -1.11 5.42
C HIS A 31 -1.48 -2.38 5.11
N VAL A 32 -1.24 -2.96 3.94
CA VAL A 32 -1.78 -4.26 3.53
C VAL A 32 -0.70 -5.07 2.84
N PHE A 33 -0.74 -6.39 3.03
CA PHE A 33 0.06 -7.34 2.28
C PHE A 33 -0.84 -8.12 1.33
N GLY A 34 -0.40 -8.32 0.10
CA GLY A 34 -1.16 -9.08 -0.89
C GLY A 34 -0.45 -9.25 -2.21
N GLU A 35 -1.22 -9.66 -3.22
CA GLU A 35 -0.79 -9.58 -4.61
C GLU A 35 -0.91 -8.13 -5.11
N ARG A 36 -0.18 -7.77 -6.16
CA ARG A 36 -0.34 -6.46 -6.82
C ARG A 36 -1.60 -6.47 -7.66
N THR A 37 -2.73 -6.24 -7.01
CA THR A 37 -4.06 -6.23 -7.64
C THR A 37 -4.87 -5.06 -7.11
N LEU A 38 -5.90 -4.66 -7.87
CA LEU A 38 -6.84 -3.63 -7.46
C LEU A 38 -7.54 -4.00 -6.15
N ALA A 39 -7.90 -5.27 -5.94
CA ALA A 39 -8.54 -5.73 -4.70
C ALA A 39 -7.66 -5.52 -3.47
N THR A 40 -6.33 -5.71 -3.58
CA THR A 40 -5.40 -5.41 -2.48
C THR A 40 -5.35 -3.90 -2.21
N LEU A 41 -5.38 -3.07 -3.26
CA LEU A 41 -5.45 -1.62 -3.11
C LEU A 41 -6.75 -1.17 -2.43
N GLU A 42 -7.90 -1.66 -2.88
CA GLU A 42 -9.21 -1.30 -2.33
C GLU A 42 -9.27 -1.56 -0.83
N ARG A 43 -8.67 -2.66 -0.38
CA ARG A 43 -8.55 -2.96 1.05
C ARG A 43 -7.73 -1.92 1.82
N LEU A 44 -6.68 -1.38 1.23
CA LEU A 44 -5.93 -0.28 1.84
C LEU A 44 -6.73 1.03 1.84
N LEU A 45 -7.47 1.31 0.78
CA LEU A 45 -8.36 2.49 0.73
C LEU A 45 -9.47 2.40 1.78
N GLU A 46 -10.02 1.21 2.00
CA GLU A 46 -10.99 0.95 3.07
C GLU A 46 -10.39 1.25 4.46
N LEU A 47 -9.17 0.78 4.74
CA LEU A 47 -8.45 1.13 5.98
C LEU A 47 -8.21 2.63 6.11
N LEU A 48 -8.02 3.32 4.99
CA LEU A 48 -7.78 4.77 4.96
C LEU A 48 -9.06 5.60 5.06
N SER A 49 -10.24 5.00 4.89
CA SER A 49 -11.53 5.70 4.92
C SER A 49 -11.83 6.42 6.24
N VAL A 50 -11.17 6.02 7.34
CA VAL A 50 -11.30 6.64 8.67
C VAL A 50 -10.39 7.86 8.86
N PHE A 51 -9.55 8.18 7.87
CA PHE A 51 -8.63 9.31 7.88
C PHE A 51 -9.06 10.38 6.87
N ASP A 52 -8.93 11.64 7.25
CA ASP A 52 -9.07 12.77 6.33
C ASP A 52 -7.81 12.90 5.44
N VAL A 53 -7.67 12.02 4.44
CA VAL A 53 -6.54 12.03 3.51
C VAL A 53 -6.73 13.14 2.48
N VAL A 54 -5.98 14.24 2.62
CA VAL A 54 -6.10 15.43 1.75
C VAL A 54 -5.20 15.35 0.52
N ILE A 55 -4.05 14.68 0.62
CA ILE A 55 -3.05 14.61 -0.47
C ILE A 55 -2.56 13.17 -0.63
N TRP A 56 -2.60 12.68 -1.86
CA TRP A 56 -2.01 11.42 -2.27
C TRP A 56 -0.70 11.68 -3.00
N MET A 57 0.39 11.15 -2.46
CA MET A 57 1.69 11.09 -3.14
C MET A 57 1.95 9.64 -3.49
N THR A 58 1.79 9.25 -4.74
CA THR A 58 2.07 7.89 -5.22
C THR A 58 3.13 7.97 -6.31
N ASP A 59 3.91 6.90 -6.49
CA ASP A 59 4.65 6.73 -7.73
C ASP A 59 3.68 6.39 -8.88
N GLY A 60 4.17 6.49 -10.12
CA GLY A 60 3.37 6.43 -11.35
C GLY A 60 2.70 5.07 -11.57
N TRP A 61 1.58 4.88 -10.89
CA TRP A 61 0.75 3.67 -10.75
C TRP A 61 0.11 3.16 -12.05
N ALA A 62 0.49 3.69 -13.21
CA ALA A 62 -0.17 3.52 -14.50
C ALA A 62 -0.04 2.11 -15.13
N ALA A 63 0.31 1.09 -14.35
CA ALA A 63 0.56 -0.27 -14.83
C ALA A 63 -0.10 -1.35 -13.97
N LEU A 64 -1.30 -1.06 -13.43
CA LEU A 64 -2.16 -2.01 -12.73
C LEU A 64 -3.40 -2.38 -13.54
#